data_AF-A0A2N2DN93-F1
#
_entry.id   AF-A0A2N2DN93-F1
#
_cell.length_a   1.000
_cell.length_b   1.000
_cell.length_c   1.000
_cell.angle_alpha   90.00
_cell.angle_beta   90.00
_cell.angle_gamma   90.00
#
_symmetry.space_group_name_H-M   'P 1'
#
loop_
_entity.id
_entity.type
_entity.pdbx_description
1 polymer ?
#
loop_
_entity_poly.entity_id
_entity_poly.type
_entity_poly.pdbx_seq_one_letter_code
_entity_poly.pdbx_strand_id
1 'polypeptide(L)'
;FYVGRDEFGFEVYILGLANHKDVAVRSILSILKIYNIPSNQLVIADSLKEINTLTRVGGFLSRRLGLIKIGRPLTIMGIQMGYFRFVHLVSEVKEQILSNMKKKAV
;
A
#
# COMPACT_ATOMS: atom_id res chain seq x y z
N PHE A 1 7.67 7.46 3.68
CA PHE A 1 7.11 8.83 3.75
C PHE A 1 5.94 8.80 4.71
N TYR A 2 5.93 9.65 5.74
CA TYR A 2 4.83 9.73 6.69
C TYR A 2 3.65 10.49 6.07
N VAL A 3 2.44 9.94 6.19
CA VAL A 3 1.21 10.53 5.64
C VAL A 3 0.39 11.22 6.73
N GLY A 4 0.26 10.59 7.89
CA GLY A 4 -0.62 11.06 8.95
C GLY A 4 -0.98 9.96 9.94
N ARG A 5 -2.01 10.21 10.75
CA ARG A 5 -2.64 9.20 11.61
C ARG A 5 -4.05 8.91 11.14
N ASP A 6 -4.46 7.65 11.25
CA ASP A 6 -5.84 7.23 11.02
C ASP A 6 -6.73 7.51 12.25
N GLU A 7 -8.03 7.19 12.13
CA GLU A 7 -8.99 7.39 13.22
C GLU A 7 -8.75 6.49 14.45
N PHE A 8 -7.90 5.46 14.33
CA PHE A 8 -7.54 4.54 15.42
C PHE A 8 -6.20 4.89 16.06
N GLY A 9 -5.55 5.97 15.60
CA GLY A 9 -4.26 6.44 16.11
C GLY A 9 -3.04 5.75 15.51
N PHE A 10 -3.18 4.91 14.48
CA PHE A 10 -2.05 4.31 13.77
C PHE A 10 -1.41 5.32 12.83
N GLU A 11 -0.08 5.28 12.79
CA GLU A 11 0.70 6.08 11.86
C GLU A 11 0.74 5.42 10.48
N VAL A 12 0.38 6.19 9.45
CA VAL A 12 0.30 5.71 8.07
C VAL A 12 1.54 6.16 7.30
N TYR A 13 2.20 5.20 6.67
CA TYR A 13 3.42 5.44 5.91
C TYR A 13 3.28 4.91 4.48
N ILE A 14 3.81 5.65 3.51
CA ILE A 14 4.01 5.20 2.13
C ILE A 14 5.43 4.71 1.96
N LEU A 15 5.58 3.53 1.39
CA LEU A 15 6.87 2.91 1.11
C LEU A 15 6.94 2.48 -0.37
N GLY A 16 7.85 3.10 -1.12
CA GLY A 16 8.12 2.73 -2.52
C GLY A 16 9.24 1.69 -2.59
N LEU A 17 8.92 0.47 -3.01
CA LEU A 17 9.86 -0.67 -2.96
C LEU A 17 10.32 -1.18 -4.33
N ALA A 18 9.80 -0.63 -5.43
CA ALA A 18 10.06 -1.10 -6.80
C ALA A 18 10.02 -2.64 -6.88
N ASN A 19 11.09 -3.27 -7.38
CA ASN A 19 11.18 -4.74 -7.54
C ASN A 19 11.72 -5.46 -6.28
N HIS A 20 12.01 -4.76 -5.18
CA HIS A 20 12.64 -5.32 -3.98
C HIS A 20 11.67 -5.49 -2.81
N LYS A 21 10.37 -5.58 -3.11
CA LYS A 21 9.29 -5.64 -2.11
C LYS A 21 9.53 -6.74 -1.08
N ASP A 22 9.82 -7.95 -1.51
CA ASP A 22 9.94 -9.10 -0.60
C ASP A 22 11.14 -8.98 0.33
N VAL A 23 12.27 -8.45 -0.17
CA VAL A 23 13.47 -8.23 0.66
C VAL A 23 13.17 -7.18 1.71
N ALA A 24 12.60 -6.03 1.32
CA ALA A 24 12.31 -4.95 2.25
C ALA A 24 11.28 -5.35 3.32
N VAL A 25 10.20 -6.05 2.94
CA VAL A 25 9.20 -6.54 3.90
C VAL A 25 9.84 -7.52 4.88
N ARG A 26 10.64 -8.47 4.41
CA ARG A 26 11.35 -9.40 5.29
C ARG A 26 12.30 -8.68 6.25
N SER A 27 13.07 -7.71 5.75
CA SER A 27 13.98 -6.92 6.58
C SER A 27 13.25 -6.18 7.70
N ILE A 28 12.10 -5.56 7.41
CA ILE A 28 11.28 -4.87 8.42
C ILE A 28 10.80 -5.86 9.49
N LEU A 29 10.25 -7.00 9.08
CA LEU A 29 9.76 -8.02 10.01
C LEU A 29 10.90 -8.62 10.86
N SER A 30 12.08 -8.84 10.27
CA SER A 30 13.27 -9.29 10.99
C SER A 30 13.70 -8.28 12.05
N ILE A 31 13.70 -6.99 11.73
CA ILE A 31 14.03 -5.92 12.69
C ILE A 31 13.03 -5.92 13.85
N LEU A 32 11.72 -5.94 13.57
CA LEU A 32 10.70 -5.99 14.63
C LEU A 32 10.91 -7.20 15.56
N LYS A 33 11.22 -8.37 14.98
CA LYS A 33 11.51 -9.58 15.75
C LYS A 33 12.75 -9.42 16.64
N ILE A 34 13.84 -8.83 16.14
CA ILE A 34 15.08 -8.60 16.91
C ILE A 34 14.80 -7.71 18.12
N TYR A 35 13.96 -6.68 17.96
CA TYR A 35 13.60 -5.76 19.04
C TYR A 35 12.42 -6.24 19.90
N ASN A 36 11.94 -7.49 19.73
CA ASN A 36 10.76 -8.03 20.40
C ASN A 36 9.50 -7.16 20.25
N ILE A 37 9.39 -6.43 19.14
CA ILE A 37 8.19 -5.65 18.80
C ILE A 37 7.19 -6.62 18.17
N PRO A 38 5.99 -6.77 18.73
CA PRO A 38 5.03 -7.73 18.21
C PRO A 38 4.55 -7.29 16.82
N SER A 39 4.59 -8.22 15.87
CA SER A 39 4.28 -7.96 14.47
C SER A 39 2.82 -7.57 14.23
N ASN A 40 1.92 -7.82 15.18
CA ASN A 40 0.52 -7.39 15.12
C ASN A 40 0.33 -5.87 15.22
N GLN A 41 1.38 -5.11 15.57
CA GLN A 41 1.40 -3.64 15.57
C GLN A 41 1.79 -3.04 14.21
N LEU A 42 2.10 -3.87 13.21
CA LEU A 42 2.41 -3.44 11.86
C LEU A 42 1.48 -4.14 10.87
N VAL A 43 0.80 -3.34 10.03
CA VAL A 43 0.05 -3.84 8.88
C VAL A 43 0.73 -3.35 7.60
N ILE A 44 1.09 -4.29 6.72
CA ILE A 44 1.70 -4.00 5.42
C ILE A 44 0.66 -4.25 4.35
N ALA A 45 0.20 -3.19 3.70
CA ALA A 45 -0.75 -3.25 2.59
C ALA A 45 -0.04 -3.01 1.24
N ASP A 46 -0.37 -3.80 0.23
CA ASP A 46 0.17 -3.65 -1.12
C ASP A 46 -0.86 -3.03 -2.06
N SER A 47 -0.79 -1.71 -2.22
CA SER A 47 -1.66 -0.96 -3.12
C SER A 47 -1.40 -1.22 -4.60
N LEU A 48 -0.26 -1.80 -4.99
CA LEU A 48 0.03 -2.11 -6.40
C LEU A 48 -0.79 -3.30 -6.92
N LYS A 49 -1.37 -4.12 -6.05
CA LYS A 49 -2.30 -5.18 -6.48
C LYS A 49 -3.62 -4.62 -7.01
N GLU A 50 -4.02 -3.45 -6.52
CA GLU A 50 -5.31 -2.84 -6.85
C GLU A 50 -5.30 -2.06 -8.17
N ILE A 51 -4.12 -1.79 -8.73
CA ILE A 51 -4.02 -1.09 -10.02
C ILE A 51 -4.54 -2.00 -11.15
N ASN A 52 -5.37 -1.43 -12.03
CA ASN A 52 -5.81 -2.12 -13.24
C ASN A 52 -4.79 -2.01 -14.38
N THR A 53 -5.03 -2.73 -15.47
CA THR A 53 -4.17 -2.74 -16.66
C THR A 53 -4.04 -1.36 -17.30
N LEU A 54 -5.10 -0.53 -17.27
CA LEU A 54 -5.08 0.81 -17.84
C LEU A 54 -4.08 1.71 -17.11
N THR A 55 -4.08 1.68 -15.78
CA THR A 55 -3.09 2.37 -14.94
C THR A 55 -1.66 1.91 -15.25
N ARG A 56 -1.45 0.60 -15.41
CA ARG A 56 -0.13 0.03 -15.74
C ARG A 56 0.37 0.49 -17.10
N VAL A 57 -0.47 0.41 -18.13
CA VAL A 57 -0.15 0.83 -19.50
C VAL A 57 0.14 2.33 -19.54
N GLY A 58 -0.72 3.16 -18.95
CA GLY A 58 -0.49 4.60 -18.87
C GLY A 58 0.83 4.94 -18.15
N GLY A 59 1.13 4.22 -17.07
CA GLY A 59 2.37 4.38 -16.31
C GLY A 59 3.60 4.00 -17.14
N PHE A 60 3.52 2.90 -17.90
CA PHE A 60 4.58 2.49 -18.81
C PHE A 60 4.81 3.50 -19.94
N LEU A 61 3.73 3.94 -20.62
CA LEU A 61 3.80 4.92 -21.70
C LEU A 61 4.41 6.25 -21.23
N SER A 62 3.99 6.74 -20.08
CA SER A 62 4.47 8.03 -19.56
C SER A 62 5.90 7.95 -18.99
N ARG A 63 6.24 6.90 -18.24
CA ARG A 63 7.52 6.82 -17.51
C ARG A 63 8.64 6.15 -18.31
N ARG A 64 8.32 5.17 -19.16
CA ARG A 64 9.33 4.39 -19.91
C ARG A 64 9.51 4.90 -21.33
N LEU A 65 8.41 5.24 -22.01
CA LEU A 65 8.41 5.65 -23.41
C LEU A 65 8.37 7.18 -23.60
N GLY A 66 8.22 7.97 -22.53
CA GLY A 66 8.18 9.43 -22.61
C GLY A 66 6.91 10.00 -23.24
N LEU A 67 5.90 9.18 -23.53
CA LEU A 67 4.62 9.59 -24.14
C LEU A 67 3.70 10.21 -23.09
N ILE A 68 4.14 11.29 -22.44
CA ILE A 68 3.49 11.89 -21.26
C ILE A 68 2.05 12.30 -21.55
N LYS A 69 1.80 12.93 -22.71
CA LYS A 69 0.47 13.45 -23.11
C LYS A 69 -0.57 12.33 -23.31
N ILE A 70 -0.14 11.09 -23.51
CA ILE A 70 -1.01 9.92 -23.69
C ILE A 70 -1.04 9.09 -22.41
N GLY A 71 0.14 8.80 -21.85
CA GLY A 71 0.28 7.93 -20.69
C GLY A 71 -0.36 8.48 -19.43
N ARG A 72 -0.23 9.80 -19.13
CA ARG A 72 -0.82 10.39 -17.91
C ARG A 72 -2.35 10.36 -17.91
N PRO A 73 -3.06 10.78 -18.98
CA PRO A 73 -4.52 10.63 -19.04
C PRO A 73 -4.98 9.19 -18.81
N LEU A 74 -4.35 8.20 -19.46
CA LEU A 74 -4.68 6.78 -19.27
C LEU A 74 -4.45 6.34 -17.82
N THR A 75 -3.35 6.76 -17.19
CA THR A 75 -3.10 6.47 -15.77
C THR A 75 -4.19 7.06 -14.88
N ILE A 76 -4.59 8.31 -15.11
CA ILE A 76 -5.63 8.99 -14.31
C ILE A 76 -6.97 8.25 -14.47
N MET A 77 -7.39 7.96 -15.70
CA MET A 77 -8.62 7.21 -15.97
C MET A 77 -8.60 5.84 -15.31
N GLY A 78 -7.47 5.13 -15.41
CA GLY A 78 -7.30 3.82 -14.76
C GLY A 78 -7.45 3.91 -13.24
N ILE A 79 -6.86 4.92 -12.60
CA ILE A 79 -6.98 5.13 -11.15
C ILE A 79 -8.44 5.46 -10.78
N GLN A 80 -9.10 6.34 -11.53
CA GLN A 80 -10.51 6.70 -11.28
C GLN A 80 -11.43 5.47 -11.38
N MET A 81 -11.27 4.65 -12.41
CA MET A 81 -12.04 3.40 -12.57
C MET A 81 -11.75 2.39 -11.46
N GLY A 82 -10.52 2.38 -10.94
CA GLY A 82 -10.08 1.49 -9.86
C GLY A 82 -10.33 2.02 -8.46
N TYR A 83 -10.90 3.23 -8.29
CA TYR A 83 -10.96 3.93 -7.00
C TYR A 83 -11.53 3.07 -5.87
N PHE A 84 -12.67 2.41 -6.11
CA PHE A 84 -13.32 1.58 -5.09
C PHE A 84 -12.51 0.35 -4.67
N ARG A 85 -11.56 -0.12 -5.49
CA ARG A 85 -10.64 -1.19 -5.09
C ARG A 85 -9.68 -0.73 -4.00
N PHE A 86 -9.20 0.51 -4.10
CA PHE A 86 -8.39 1.12 -3.04
C PHE A 86 -9.21 1.39 -1.78
N VAL A 87 -10.46 1.84 -1.92
CA VAL A 87 -11.37 1.99 -0.77
C VAL A 87 -11.56 0.65 -0.07
N HIS A 88 -11.81 -0.42 -0.82
CA HIS A 88 -11.94 -1.77 -0.28
C HIS A 88 -10.67 -2.24 0.45
N LEU A 89 -9.49 -2.04 -0.15
CA LEU A 89 -8.21 -2.33 0.50
C LEU A 89 -8.06 -1.59 1.84
N VAL A 90 -8.45 -0.32 1.92
CA VAL A 90 -8.42 0.43 3.18
C VAL A 90 -9.38 -0.18 4.20
N SER A 91 -10.59 -0.57 3.79
CA SER A 91 -11.55 -1.25 4.68
C SER A 91 -10.98 -2.57 5.21
N GLU A 92 -10.41 -3.42 4.36
CA GLU A 92 -9.78 -4.69 4.77
C GLU A 92 -8.64 -4.46 5.77
N VAL A 93 -7.79 -3.46 5.53
CA VAL A 93 -6.71 -3.08 6.45
C VAL A 93 -7.25 -2.66 7.81
N LYS A 94 -8.31 -1.85 7.84
CA LYS A 94 -8.95 -1.39 9.08
C LYS A 94 -9.59 -2.55 9.85
N GLU A 95 -10.25 -3.46 9.16
CA GLU A 95 -10.80 -4.68 9.78
C GLU A 95 -9.70 -5.55 10.40
N GLN A 96 -8.56 -5.69 9.71
CA GLN A 96 -7.39 -6.40 10.23
C GLN A 96 -6.84 -5.71 11.50
N ILE A 97 -6.73 -4.38 11.50
CA ILE A 97 -6.29 -3.60 12.66
C ILE A 97 -7.22 -3.84 13.86
N LEU A 98 -8.54 -3.73 13.66
CA LEU A 98 -9.54 -3.97 14.71
C LEU A 98 -9.46 -5.40 15.26
N SER A 99 -9.25 -6.38 14.40
CA SER A 99 -9.05 -7.78 14.79
C SER A 99 -7.79 -7.96 15.64
N ASN A 100 -6.67 -7.32 15.26
CA ASN A 100 -5.42 -7.37 16.00
C ASN A 100 -5.54 -6.70 17.38
N MET A 101 -6.28 -5.59 17.49
CA MET A 101 -6.56 -4.93 18.76
C MET A 101 -7.38 -5.81 19.71
N LYS A 102 -8.42 -6.48 19.22
CA LYS A 102 -9.24 -7.40 20.03
C LYS A 102 -8.42 -8.56 20.60
N LYS A 103 -7.49 -9.12 19.81
CA LYS A 103 -6.58 -10.20 20.24
C LYS A 103 -5.60 -9.78 21.35
N LYS A 104 -5.39 -8.48 21.57
CA LYS A 104 -4.53 -7.95 22.65
C LYS A 104 -5.29 -7.78 23.97
N ALA A 105 -6.62 -7.69 23.93
CA ALA A 105 -7.47 -7.42 25.09
C ALA A 105 -7.93 -8.71 25.82
N VAL A 106 -7.62 -9.89 25.25
CA VAL A 106 -7.86 -11.22 25.82
C VAL A 106 -6.52 -11.80 26.23
#